data_AF-A0A8T6ZUV0-F1
#
_entry.id   AF-A0A8T6ZUV0-F1
#
_cell.length_a   1.000
_cell.length_b   1.000
_cell.length_c   1.000
_cell.angle_alpha   90.00
_cell.angle_beta   90.00
_cell.angle_gamma   90.00
#
_symmetry.space_group_name_H-M   'P 1'
#
loop_
_entity.id
_entity.type
_entity.pdbx_description
1 polymer ?
#
loop_
_entity_poly.entity_id
_entity_poly.type
_entity_poly.pdbx_seq_one_letter_code
_entity_poly.pdbx_strand_id
1 'polypeptide(L)' 'MGVKYYTHFVLTDETGDDEGQEYSGVVEVNQSTETRFDTREIEALLARNFDLDSEAVRLLKWSRLQ' A
#
# COMPACT_ATOMS: atom_id res chain seq x y z
N MET A 1 -8.49 -11.14 15.96
CA MET A 1 -7.04 -11.27 15.71
C MET A 1 -6.79 -10.67 14.35
N GLY A 2 -6.16 -9.48 14.31
CA GLY A 2 -5.81 -8.83 13.05
C GLY A 2 -4.69 -9.59 12.34
N VAL A 3 -4.71 -9.58 11.02
CA VAL A 3 -3.67 -10.19 10.20
C VAL A 3 -2.68 -9.12 9.78
N LYS A 4 -1.39 -9.38 9.91
CA LYS A 4 -0.34 -8.46 9.48
C LYS A 4 0.04 -8.74 8.04
N TYR A 5 0.17 -7.70 7.23
CA TYR A 5 0.64 -7.77 5.86
C TYR A 5 1.85 -6.87 5.71
N TYR A 6 2.90 -7.41 5.12
CA TYR A 6 3.99 -6.62 4.60
C TYR A 6 3.56 -5.99 3.28
N THR A 7 3.68 -4.67 3.19
CA THR A 7 3.44 -3.89 1.99
C THR A 7 4.71 -3.18 1.57
N HIS A 8 4.99 -3.18 0.27
CA HIS A 8 6.04 -2.37 -0.33
C HIS A 8 5.44 -1.66 -1.53
N PHE A 9 5.52 -0.35 -1.57
CA PHE A 9 4.97 0.47 -2.64
C PHE A 9 5.91 1.64 -2.93
N VAL A 10 5.77 2.23 -4.10
CA VAL A 10 6.48 3.44 -4.50
C VAL A 10 5.47 4.56 -4.70
N LEU A 11 5.80 5.75 -4.21
CA LEU A 11 5.07 6.98 -4.46
C LEU A 11 5.73 7.70 -5.62
N THR A 12 4.97 7.93 -6.68
CA THR A 12 5.41 8.69 -7.85
C THR A 12 4.82 10.08 -7.69
N ASP A 13 5.54 10.96 -7.00
CA ASP A 13 5.09 12.32 -6.79
C ASP A 13 5.23 13.12 -8.10
N GLU A 14 4.20 13.88 -8.43
CA GLU A 14 4.16 14.78 -9.59
C GLU A 14 5.14 15.96 -9.48
N THR A 15 5.80 16.14 -8.33
CA THR A 15 6.79 17.21 -8.07
C THR A 15 8.15 17.00 -8.75
N GLY A 16 8.38 15.88 -9.43
CA GLY A 16 9.52 15.76 -10.36
C GLY A 16 10.89 15.54 -9.72
N ASP A 17 10.94 15.04 -8.48
CA ASP A 17 12.14 14.38 -7.97
C ASP A 17 12.19 12.97 -8.56
N ASP A 18 13.17 12.76 -9.44
CA ASP A 18 13.40 11.60 -10.34
C ASP A 18 13.60 10.24 -9.61
N GLU A 19 13.44 10.23 -8.30
CA GLU A 19 13.58 9.06 -7.43
C GLU A 19 12.24 8.82 -6.73
N GLY A 20 11.34 8.09 -7.40
CA GLY A 20 10.08 7.64 -6.81
C GLY A 20 10.32 7.06 -5.43
N GLN A 21 9.71 7.66 -4.41
CA GLN A 21 10.03 7.34 -3.02
C GLN A 21 9.48 5.95 -2.67
N GLU A 22 10.38 5.02 -2.35
CA GLU A 22 10.03 3.65 -1.97
C GLU A 22 9.67 3.55 -0.49
N TYR A 23 8.50 2.99 -0.19
CA TYR A 23 7.99 2.81 1.16
C TYR A 23 7.66 1.36 1.44
N SER A 24 8.33 0.80 2.44
CA SER A 24 8.05 -0.52 2.98
C SER A 24 7.44 -0.42 4.37
N GLY A 25 6.37 -1.16 4.63
CA GLY A 25 5.66 -1.12 5.90
C GLY A 25 4.94 -2.41 6.24
N VAL A 26 4.41 -2.47 7.46
CA VAL A 26 3.52 -3.54 7.91
C VAL A 26 2.16 -2.92 8.22
N VAL A 27 1.13 -3.40 7.52
CA VAL A 27 -0.26 -2.99 7.78
C VAL A 27 -0.96 -4.09 8.56
N GLU A 28 -1.67 -3.70 9.61
CA GLU A 28 -2.52 -4.62 10.35
C GLU A 28 -3.95 -4.46 9.87
N VAL A 29 -4.50 -5.56 9.36
CA VAL A 29 -5.83 -5.59 8.80
C VAL A 29 -6.75 -6.30 9.80
N ASN A 30 -7.64 -5.52 10.43
CA ASN A 30 -8.59 -5.97 11.45
C ASN A 30 -9.95 -6.40 10.89
N GLN A 31 -9.99 -6.86 9.64
CA GLN A 31 -11.21 -7.32 8.96
C GLN A 31 -11.18 -8.84 8.80
N SER A 32 -12.37 -9.42 8.67
CA SER A 32 -12.59 -10.86 8.55
C SER A 32 -11.64 -11.45 7.50
N THR A 33 -10.88 -12.45 7.93
CA THR A 33 -9.73 -13.11 7.26
C THR A 33 -9.98 -13.60 5.83
N GLU A 34 -11.22 -13.54 5.36
CA GLU A 34 -11.69 -13.97 4.04
C GLU A 34 -11.72 -12.85 2.99
N THR A 35 -11.47 -11.59 3.39
CA THR A 35 -11.43 -10.48 2.44
C THR A 35 -10.12 -10.51 1.66
N ARG A 36 -10.21 -10.87 0.39
CA ARG A 36 -9.11 -10.77 -0.56
C ARG A 36 -8.98 -9.31 -0.97
N PHE A 37 -7.97 -8.62 -0.46
CA PHE A 37 -7.67 -7.27 -0.94
C PHE A 37 -7.12 -7.36 -2.35
N ASP A 38 -7.79 -6.68 -3.28
CA ASP A 38 -7.24 -6.42 -4.58
C ASP A 38 -6.13 -5.36 -4.46
N THR A 39 -5.09 -5.50 -5.29
CA THR A 39 -3.96 -4.56 -5.37
C THR A 39 -4.44 -3.11 -5.42
N ARG A 40 -5.49 -2.85 -6.20
CA ARG A 40 -6.05 -1.51 -6.42
C ARG A 40 -6.70 -0.91 -5.17
N GLU A 41 -7.33 -1.74 -4.33
CA GLU A 41 -7.87 -1.27 -3.05
C GLU A 41 -6.76 -0.91 -2.07
N ILE A 42 -5.68 -1.70 -2.06
CA ILE A 42 -4.51 -1.43 -1.22
C ILE A 42 -3.84 -0.13 -1.67
N GLU A 43 -3.65 0.05 -2.98
CA GLU A 43 -3.10 1.29 -3.56
C GLU A 43 -3.95 2.50 -3.17
N ALA A 44 -5.28 2.42 -3.33
CA ALA A 44 -6.17 3.51 -2.93
C ALA A 44 -6.16 3.79 -1.41
N LEU A 45 -6.05 2.76 -0.58
CA LEU A 45 -5.93 2.91 0.87
C LEU A 45 -4.61 3.57 1.27
N LEU A 46 -3.50 3.16 0.64
CA LEU A 46 -2.19 3.75 0.85
C LEU A 46 -2.19 5.20 0.37
N ALA A 47 -2.67 5.46 -0.84
CA ALA A 47 -2.83 6.81 -1.39
C ALA A 47 -3.59 7.74 -0.44
N ARG A 48 -4.75 7.29 0.06
CA ARG A 48 -5.52 8.04 1.06
C ARG A 48 -4.81 8.27 2.39
N ASN A 49 -3.95 7.35 2.83
CA ASN A 49 -3.15 7.54 4.05
C ASN A 49 -2.04 8.58 3.85
N PHE A 50 -1.52 8.70 2.63
CA PHE A 50 -0.46 9.63 2.27
C PHE A 50 -0.98 10.96 1.68
N ASP A 51 -2.30 11.13 1.59
CA ASP A 51 -2.97 12.28 0.94
C ASP A 51 -2.58 12.45 -0.54
N LEU A 52 -2.41 11.32 -1.23
CA LEU A 52 -2.03 11.24 -2.64
C LEU A 52 -3.14 10.62 -3.49
N ASP A 53 -3.02 10.77 -4.82
CA ASP A 53 -3.90 10.07 -5.75
C ASP A 53 -3.56 8.58 -5.82
N SER A 54 -4.56 7.75 -6.10
CA SER A 54 -4.36 6.30 -6.24
C SER A 54 -3.46 5.95 -7.41
N GLU A 55 -3.39 6.81 -8.43
CA GLU A 55 -2.47 6.66 -9.57
C GLU A 55 -1.03 7.04 -9.22
N ALA A 56 -0.83 7.84 -8.16
CA ALA A 56 0.48 8.21 -7.64
C ALA A 56 1.09 7.11 -6.76
N VAL A 57 0.33 6.07 -6.41
CA VAL A 57 0.80 4.93 -5.60
C VAL A 57 0.86 3.67 -6.42
N ARG A 58 2.02 3.02 -6.43
CA ARG A 58 2.18 1.73 -7.10
C ARG A 58 2.64 0.67 -6.13
N LEU A 59 1.78 -0.33 -5.93
CA LEU A 59 2.10 -1.46 -5.05
C LEU A 59 3.11 -2.38 -5.74
N LEU A 60 4.25 -2.58 -5.09
CA LEU A 60 5.32 -3.46 -5.55
C LEU A 60 5.20 -4.86 -4.95
N LYS A 61 4.88 -4.93 -3.65
CA LYS A 61 4.78 -6.21 -2.93
C LYS A 61 3.66 -6.16 -1.90
N TRP A 62 2.85 -7.21 -1.91
CA TRP A 62 1.88 -7.49 -0.86
C TRP A 62 2.08 -8.92 -0.40
N SER A 63 2.32 -9.12 0.90
CA SER A 63 2.54 -10.44 1.45
C SER A 63 2.01 -10.52 2.87
N ARG A 64 1.21 -11.55 3.15
CA ARG A 64 0.76 -11.83 4.50
C ARG A 64 1.94 -12.26 5.36
N LEU A 65 2.16 -11.58 6.48
CA LEU A 65 3.07 -12.02 7.53
C LEU A 65 2.31 -13.05 8.37
N GLN A 66 2.79 -14.31 8.34
CA GLN A 66 2.21 -15.41 9.12
C GLN A 66 2.60 -15.33 10.59
#